data_AF-A0A4Q3DLU4-F1
#
_entry.id   AF-A0A4Q3DLU4-F1
#
_cell.length_a   1.000
_cell.length_b   1.000
_cell.length_c   1.000
_cell.angle_alpha   90.00
_cell.angle_beta   90.00
_cell.angle_gamma   90.00
#
_symmetry.space_group_name_H-M   'P 1'
#
loop_
_entity.id
_entity.type
_entity.pdbx_description
1 polymer ?
#
loop_
_entity_poly.entity_id
_entity_poly.type
_entity_poly.pdbx_seq_one_letter_code
_entity_poly.pdbx_strand_id
1 'polypeptide(L)'
;MKKILLTKETSRAYFFYALFFMLIMVFAEASAQSSKPKNDGAGAYATGKYRNLFAEQGHREAEISAKINAGFRQLFHGDTATQAIYFDAGKNANGPKAYVSDVPHHDIRTEGMSYAMMIAVQLNKKAEFNAIWNYAMEKMYISDPAHPSQGYFSWSLNRNGEANEETPAPDGEEYFVMVLYFASGRWGNGKGIYNYHAWADKI
;
A
#
# COMPACT_ATOMS: atom_id res chain seq x y z
N MET A 1 -0.58 73.48 -25.66
CA MET A 1 -0.83 72.37 -24.72
C MET A 1 -1.25 71.07 -25.45
N LYS A 2 -0.35 70.39 -26.18
CA LYS A 2 -0.70 69.15 -26.91
C LYS A 2 0.40 68.06 -26.95
N LYS A 3 1.49 68.20 -26.18
CA LYS A 3 2.65 67.28 -26.22
C LYS A 3 2.71 66.21 -25.11
N ILE A 4 1.79 66.23 -24.14
CA ILE A 4 1.85 65.35 -22.95
C ILE A 4 0.90 64.13 -23.05
N LEU A 5 -0.02 64.10 -24.02
CA LEU A 5 -1.02 63.02 -24.15
C LEU A 5 -0.54 61.82 -24.98
N LEU A 6 0.43 61.97 -25.89
CA LEU A 6 0.86 60.88 -26.79
C LEU A 6 1.71 59.78 -26.10
N THR A 7 2.32 60.06 -24.95
CA THR A 7 3.24 59.13 -24.27
C THR A 7 2.54 58.15 -23.33
N LYS A 8 1.34 58.48 -22.81
CA LYS A 8 0.59 57.59 -21.92
C LYS A 8 -0.16 56.46 -22.64
N GLU A 9 -0.67 56.71 -23.84
CA GLU A 9 -1.41 55.69 -24.61
C GLU A 9 -0.49 54.62 -25.21
N THR A 10 0.67 55.04 -25.71
CA THR A 10 1.68 54.12 -26.25
C THR A 10 2.23 53.19 -25.17
N SER A 11 2.52 53.70 -23.97
CA SER A 11 2.99 52.88 -22.84
C SER A 11 1.95 51.86 -22.35
N ARG A 12 0.66 52.21 -22.38
CA ARG A 12 -0.43 51.27 -22.08
C ARG A 12 -0.52 50.17 -23.14
N ALA A 13 -0.41 50.50 -24.42
CA ALA A 13 -0.42 49.51 -25.49
C ALA A 13 0.73 48.50 -25.32
N TYR A 14 1.96 48.94 -25.07
CA TYR A 14 3.10 48.04 -24.83
C TYR A 14 2.94 47.17 -23.57
N PHE A 15 2.32 47.71 -22.51
CA PHE A 15 2.02 46.95 -21.30
C PHE A 15 0.96 45.87 -21.54
N PHE A 16 -0.08 46.18 -22.33
CA PHE A 16 -1.08 45.19 -22.74
C PHE A 16 -0.52 44.13 -23.70
N TYR A 17 0.35 44.50 -24.65
CA TYR A 17 1.04 43.54 -25.52
C TYR A 17 2.02 42.65 -24.76
N ALA A 18 2.73 43.18 -23.76
CA ALA A 18 3.63 42.41 -22.90
C ALA A 18 2.86 41.44 -21.98
N LEU A 19 1.73 41.86 -21.40
CA LEU A 19 0.86 40.97 -20.61
C LEU A 19 0.23 39.88 -21.48
N PHE A 20 -0.16 40.21 -22.71
CA PHE A 20 -0.75 39.26 -23.65
C PHE A 20 0.27 38.22 -24.15
N PHE A 21 1.51 38.64 -24.43
CA PHE A 21 2.61 37.72 -24.76
C PHE A 21 3.03 36.83 -23.57
N MET A 22 3.02 37.38 -22.34
CA MET A 22 3.32 36.62 -21.13
C MET A 22 2.21 35.60 -20.80
N LEU A 23 0.95 35.92 -21.09
CA LEU A 23 -0.16 34.95 -20.97
C LEU A 23 -0.02 33.80 -21.98
N ILE A 24 0.39 34.08 -23.22
CA ILE A 24 0.53 33.05 -24.27
C ILE A 24 1.68 32.07 -23.94
N MET A 25 2.78 32.52 -23.33
CA MET A 25 3.86 31.61 -22.92
C MET A 25 3.49 30.71 -21.73
N VAL A 26 2.61 31.16 -20.82
CA VAL A 26 2.16 30.34 -19.67
C VAL A 26 1.23 29.20 -20.09
N PHE A 27 0.57 29.29 -21.26
CA PHE A 27 -0.29 28.21 -21.77
C PHE A 27 0.40 27.25 -22.76
N ALA A 28 1.68 27.46 -23.09
CA ALA A 28 2.41 26.60 -24.04
C ALA A 28 3.09 25.38 -23.36
N GLU A 29 3.24 25.36 -22.04
CA GLU A 29 3.91 24.27 -21.31
C GLU A 29 2.95 23.47 -20.43
N ALA A 30 1.88 22.90 -21.01
CA ALA A 30 1.13 21.82 -20.35
C ALA A 30 0.31 20.98 -21.33
N SER A 31 0.89 20.56 -22.46
CA SER A 31 0.44 19.32 -23.10
C SER A 31 1.42 18.21 -22.75
N ALA A 32 1.39 17.79 -21.48
CA ALA A 32 1.86 16.44 -21.13
C ALA A 32 0.92 15.46 -21.85
N GLN A 33 1.27 15.15 -23.09
CA GLN A 33 0.54 14.22 -23.92
C GLN A 33 0.63 12.88 -23.22
N SER A 34 -0.43 12.51 -22.50
CA SER A 34 -0.62 11.20 -21.91
C SER A 34 -0.56 10.18 -23.05
N SER A 35 0.63 9.69 -23.36
CA SER A 35 0.81 8.57 -24.26
C SER A 35 0.08 7.40 -23.61
N LYS A 36 -1.00 6.92 -24.25
CA LYS A 36 -1.64 5.67 -23.83
C LYS A 36 -0.54 4.62 -23.68
N PRO A 37 -0.49 3.89 -22.54
CA PRO A 37 0.52 2.86 -22.35
C PRO A 37 0.45 1.88 -23.52
N LYS A 38 1.57 1.67 -24.20
CA LYS A 38 1.70 0.69 -25.27
C LYS A 38 1.55 -0.68 -24.61
N ASN A 39 0.45 -1.38 -24.89
CA ASN A 39 0.28 -2.75 -24.44
C ASN A 39 0.94 -3.70 -25.45
N ASP A 40 2.27 -3.71 -25.47
CA ASP A 40 3.10 -4.57 -26.33
C ASP A 40 3.52 -5.87 -25.63
N GLY A 41 2.95 -6.15 -24.45
CA GLY A 41 3.29 -7.32 -23.63
C GLY A 41 4.58 -7.18 -22.82
N ALA A 42 5.32 -6.06 -22.91
CA ALA A 42 6.59 -5.87 -22.20
C ALA A 42 6.43 -5.31 -20.76
N GLY A 43 5.33 -5.66 -20.07
CA GLY A 43 5.10 -5.23 -18.69
C GLY A 43 6.13 -5.78 -17.68
N ALA A 44 6.12 -5.26 -16.45
CA ALA A 44 7.08 -5.65 -15.40
C ALA A 44 7.04 -7.16 -15.10
N TYR A 45 5.86 -7.79 -15.18
CA TYR A 45 5.71 -9.24 -15.05
C TYR A 45 6.55 -10.01 -16.10
N ALA A 46 6.48 -9.61 -17.37
CA ALA A 46 7.18 -10.30 -18.46
C ALA A 46 8.68 -9.99 -18.49
N THR A 47 9.07 -8.78 -18.06
CA THR A 47 10.46 -8.29 -18.19
C THR A 47 11.28 -8.46 -16.92
N GLY A 48 10.64 -8.64 -15.77
CA GLY A 48 11.29 -8.59 -14.45
C GLY A 48 11.81 -7.19 -14.08
N LYS A 49 11.50 -6.15 -14.87
CA LYS A 49 12.00 -4.78 -14.67
C LYS A 49 10.87 -3.90 -14.13
N TYR A 50 10.99 -3.54 -12.86
CA TYR A 50 10.12 -2.56 -12.21
C TYR A 50 10.77 -1.18 -12.28
N ARG A 51 9.99 -0.17 -12.67
CA ARG A 51 10.45 1.23 -12.69
C ARG A 51 10.70 1.72 -11.28
N ASN A 52 11.83 2.40 -11.07
CA ASN A 52 12.08 3.16 -9.86
C ASN A 52 11.73 4.63 -10.12
N LEU A 53 10.48 4.99 -9.85
CA LEU A 53 9.96 6.34 -10.14
C LEU A 53 10.68 7.44 -9.34
N PHE A 54 11.22 7.12 -8.17
CA PHE A 54 12.02 8.07 -7.40
C PHE A 54 13.41 8.29 -8.02
N ALA A 55 14.05 7.22 -8.50
CA ALA A 55 15.34 7.34 -9.19
C ALA A 55 15.20 8.10 -10.52
N GLU A 56 14.10 7.88 -11.26
CA GLU A 56 13.76 8.66 -12.47
C GLU A 56 13.60 10.17 -12.18
N GLN A 57 13.28 10.55 -10.95
CA GLN A 57 13.18 11.93 -10.48
C GLN A 57 14.48 12.45 -9.84
N GLY A 58 15.57 11.69 -9.87
CA GLY A 58 16.89 12.12 -9.39
C GLY A 58 17.21 11.77 -7.93
N HIS A 59 16.35 11.03 -7.23
CA HIS A 59 16.68 10.55 -5.88
C HIS A 59 17.72 9.43 -5.92
N ARG A 60 18.66 9.44 -4.98
CA ARG A 60 19.69 8.39 -4.87
C ARG A 60 19.08 7.11 -4.29
N GLU A 61 19.52 5.95 -4.76
CA GLU A 61 19.06 4.64 -4.27
C GLU A 61 19.16 4.48 -2.75
N ALA A 62 20.24 5.01 -2.14
CA ALA A 62 20.41 5.01 -0.69
C ALA A 62 19.33 5.82 0.04
N GLU A 63 18.89 6.95 -0.53
CA GLU A 63 17.83 7.79 0.04
C GLU A 63 16.47 7.10 -0.06
N ILE A 64 16.17 6.49 -1.22
CA ILE A 64 14.94 5.74 -1.45
C ILE A 64 14.84 4.57 -0.47
N SER A 65 15.91 3.77 -0.37
CA SER A 65 15.99 2.65 0.56
C SER A 65 15.86 3.11 2.01
N ALA A 66 16.49 4.23 2.38
CA ALA A 66 16.35 4.80 3.72
C ALA A 66 14.92 5.23 4.02
N LYS A 67 14.22 5.85 3.05
CA LYS A 67 12.82 6.28 3.17
C LYS A 67 11.88 5.09 3.38
N ILE A 68 12.02 4.04 2.58
CA ILE A 68 11.22 2.80 2.70
C ILE A 68 11.46 2.15 4.06
N ASN A 69 12.72 2.00 4.46
CA ASN A 69 13.07 1.38 5.75
C ASN A 69 12.57 2.21 6.94
N ALA A 70 12.62 3.54 6.84
CA ALA A 70 12.07 4.42 7.88
C ALA A 70 10.56 4.29 7.98
N GLY A 71 9.83 4.23 6.85
CA GLY A 71 8.39 4.02 6.83
C GLY A 71 7.99 2.68 7.46
N PHE A 72 8.68 1.59 7.10
CA PHE A 72 8.46 0.29 7.73
C PHE A 72 8.68 0.34 9.24
N ARG A 73 9.83 0.88 9.69
CA ARG A 73 10.11 1.00 11.13
C ARG A 73 9.06 1.82 11.85
N GLN A 74 8.62 2.95 11.29
CA GLN A 74 7.61 3.80 11.92
C GLN A 74 6.28 3.07 12.11
N LEU A 75 5.79 2.39 11.06
CA LEU A 75 4.49 1.74 11.09
C LEU A 75 4.48 0.41 11.86
N PHE A 76 5.58 -0.35 11.82
CA PHE A 76 5.64 -1.68 12.43
C PHE A 76 6.28 -1.69 13.83
N HIS A 77 7.19 -0.75 14.10
CA HIS A 77 8.07 -0.76 15.27
C HIS A 77 8.24 0.63 15.90
N GLY A 78 7.36 1.57 15.56
CA GLY A 78 7.40 2.94 16.06
C GLY A 78 6.74 3.09 17.44
N ASP A 79 6.59 4.33 17.87
CA ASP A 79 5.86 4.65 19.09
C ASP A 79 4.38 4.22 18.98
N THR A 80 3.91 3.44 19.96
CA THR A 80 2.56 2.84 19.92
C THR A 80 1.43 3.84 20.13
N ALA A 81 1.72 5.04 20.64
CA ALA A 81 0.72 6.07 20.85
C ALA A 81 0.54 6.96 19.61
N THR A 82 1.55 7.05 18.73
CA THR A 82 1.59 8.06 17.67
C THR A 82 1.97 7.54 16.28
N GLN A 83 2.51 6.34 16.15
CA GLN A 83 3.12 5.86 14.91
C GLN A 83 2.73 4.43 14.53
N ALA A 84 2.88 3.48 15.46
CA ALA A 84 2.76 2.06 15.14
C ALA A 84 1.29 1.65 14.92
N ILE A 85 1.09 0.78 13.94
CA ILE A 85 -0.18 0.11 13.66
C ILE A 85 -0.10 -1.40 13.84
N TYR A 86 1.11 -1.96 13.92
CA TYR A 86 1.40 -3.37 14.20
C TYR A 86 1.62 -3.59 15.69
N PHE A 87 0.98 -4.62 16.26
CA PHE A 87 1.03 -4.92 17.69
C PHE A 87 1.29 -6.40 17.94
N ASP A 88 2.21 -6.70 18.86
CA ASP A 88 2.46 -8.06 19.34
C ASP A 88 1.22 -8.62 20.06
N ALA A 89 0.90 -9.88 19.78
CA ALA A 89 -0.24 -10.60 20.35
C ALA A 89 0.20 -11.92 21.00
N GLY A 90 1.43 -11.97 21.51
CA GLY A 90 2.01 -13.13 22.15
C GLY A 90 2.34 -14.26 21.16
N LYS A 91 2.11 -15.50 21.59
CA LYS A 91 2.45 -16.70 20.82
C LYS A 91 1.45 -17.83 21.04
N ASN A 92 1.34 -18.72 20.06
CA ASN A 92 0.60 -19.99 20.14
C ASN A 92 1.50 -21.16 19.71
N ALA A 93 0.92 -22.34 19.43
CA ALA A 93 1.67 -23.51 18.96
C ALA A 93 2.38 -23.30 17.61
N ASN A 94 1.94 -22.34 16.80
CA ASN A 94 2.55 -21.97 15.52
C ASN A 94 3.62 -20.87 15.67
N GLY A 95 3.88 -20.37 16.88
CA GLY A 95 4.88 -19.33 17.15
C GLY A 95 4.26 -17.95 17.44
N PRO A 96 5.01 -16.86 17.21
CA PRO A 96 4.57 -15.50 17.47
C PRO A 96 3.31 -15.13 16.70
N LYS A 97 2.56 -14.16 17.24
CA LYS A 97 1.36 -13.58 16.65
C LYS A 97 1.44 -12.07 16.73
N ALA A 98 0.86 -11.41 15.75
CA ALA A 98 0.68 -9.98 15.77
C ALA A 98 -0.54 -9.60 14.95
N TYR A 99 -1.10 -8.43 15.21
CA TYR A 99 -2.18 -7.88 14.41
C TYR A 99 -1.86 -6.46 13.97
N VAL A 100 -2.60 -5.98 12.98
CA VAL A 100 -2.62 -4.58 12.58
C VAL A 100 -3.97 -3.98 12.94
N SER A 101 -3.95 -2.90 13.72
CA SER A 101 -5.19 -2.23 14.14
C SER A 101 -5.50 -1.06 13.22
N ASP A 102 -6.77 -0.94 12.88
CA ASP A 102 -7.34 0.35 12.49
C ASP A 102 -7.40 1.22 13.76
N VAL A 103 -6.46 2.16 13.87
CA VAL A 103 -6.29 2.98 15.06
C VAL A 103 -7.52 3.86 15.33
N PRO A 104 -8.08 4.60 14.34
CA PRO A 104 -9.30 5.37 14.51
C PRO A 104 -10.54 4.57 14.95
N HIS A 105 -10.74 3.36 14.45
CA HIS A 105 -11.96 2.59 14.72
C HIS A 105 -11.82 1.59 15.87
N HIS A 106 -10.61 1.44 16.42
CA HIS A 106 -10.32 0.54 17.53
C HIS A 106 -10.63 -0.94 17.24
N ASP A 107 -10.52 -1.37 15.98
CA ASP A 107 -10.73 -2.74 15.52
C ASP A 107 -9.51 -3.26 14.73
N ILE A 108 -9.59 -4.53 14.34
CA ILE A 108 -8.62 -5.28 13.54
C ILE A 108 -9.38 -5.76 12.31
N ARG A 109 -8.91 -5.40 11.12
CA ARG A 109 -9.62 -5.67 9.86
C ARG A 109 -8.85 -6.57 8.92
N THR A 110 -9.56 -7.40 8.15
CA THR A 110 -8.94 -8.28 7.14
C THR A 110 -8.12 -7.47 6.15
N GLU A 111 -8.62 -6.30 5.73
CA GLU A 111 -7.96 -5.32 4.88
C GLU A 111 -6.57 -4.93 5.44
N GLY A 112 -6.52 -4.41 6.68
CA GLY A 112 -5.27 -3.97 7.30
C GLY A 112 -4.27 -5.09 7.51
N MET A 113 -4.76 -6.29 7.88
CA MET A 113 -3.95 -7.49 8.06
C MET A 113 -3.31 -7.94 6.74
N SER A 114 -4.11 -8.04 5.68
CA SER A 114 -3.66 -8.51 4.37
C SER A 114 -2.72 -7.49 3.69
N TYR A 115 -2.96 -6.19 3.87
CA TYR A 115 -2.07 -5.12 3.38
C TYR A 115 -0.72 -5.15 4.11
N ALA A 116 -0.71 -5.37 5.42
CA ALA A 116 0.52 -5.49 6.18
C ALA A 116 1.33 -6.74 5.80
N MET A 117 0.65 -7.85 5.50
CA MET A 117 1.30 -9.03 4.92
C MET A 117 1.89 -8.74 3.53
N MET A 118 1.21 -7.94 2.70
CA MET A 118 1.75 -7.48 1.41
C MET A 118 3.03 -6.66 1.60
N ILE A 119 3.01 -5.67 2.50
CA ILE A 119 4.19 -4.87 2.82
C ILE A 119 5.33 -5.77 3.31
N ALA A 120 5.03 -6.68 4.24
CA ALA A 120 6.02 -7.57 4.83
C ALA A 120 6.66 -8.49 3.78
N VAL A 121 5.86 -9.14 2.91
CA VAL A 121 6.41 -10.01 1.88
C VAL A 121 7.22 -9.24 0.85
N GLN A 122 6.79 -8.03 0.45
CA GLN A 122 7.53 -7.18 -0.49
C GLN A 122 8.88 -6.68 0.08
N LEU A 123 8.94 -6.44 1.39
CA LEU A 123 10.14 -5.99 2.10
C LEU A 123 10.98 -7.11 2.73
N ASN A 124 10.70 -8.38 2.39
CA ASN A 124 11.41 -9.56 2.90
C ASN A 124 11.34 -9.74 4.43
N LYS A 125 10.19 -9.43 5.05
CA LYS A 125 9.95 -9.44 6.50
C LYS A 125 9.17 -10.68 6.92
N LYS A 126 9.81 -11.85 6.83
CA LYS A 126 9.16 -13.15 7.08
C LYS A 126 8.61 -13.31 8.50
N ALA A 127 9.29 -12.73 9.50
CA ALA A 127 8.85 -12.84 10.90
C ALA A 127 7.53 -12.11 11.13
N GLU A 128 7.42 -10.85 10.71
CA GLU A 128 6.20 -10.05 10.78
C GLU A 128 5.08 -10.66 9.94
N PHE A 129 5.40 -11.11 8.71
CA PHE A 129 4.43 -11.81 7.86
C PHE A 129 3.82 -13.03 8.57
N ASN A 130 4.67 -13.90 9.12
CA ASN A 130 4.21 -15.12 9.78
C ASN A 130 3.39 -14.80 11.04
N ALA A 131 3.78 -13.77 11.80
CA ALA A 131 3.05 -13.37 13.00
C ALA A 131 1.64 -12.85 12.67
N ILE A 132 1.50 -12.03 11.62
CA ILE A 132 0.21 -11.52 11.14
C ILE A 132 -0.66 -12.66 10.62
N TRP A 133 -0.09 -13.53 9.79
CA TRP A 133 -0.80 -14.69 9.25
C TRP A 133 -1.29 -15.64 10.34
N ASN A 134 -0.45 -15.89 11.35
CA ASN A 134 -0.81 -16.73 12.49
C ASN A 134 -1.98 -16.15 13.28
N TYR A 135 -2.01 -14.83 13.49
CA TYR A 135 -3.14 -14.18 14.14
C TYR A 135 -4.41 -14.29 13.30
N ALA A 136 -4.33 -13.99 11.99
CA ALA A 136 -5.48 -14.11 11.08
C ALA A 136 -6.07 -15.54 11.10
N MET A 137 -5.21 -16.56 11.05
CA MET A 137 -5.63 -17.95 11.09
C MET A 137 -6.23 -18.38 12.44
N GLU A 138 -5.79 -17.81 13.56
CA GLU A 138 -6.34 -18.15 14.87
C GLU A 138 -7.65 -17.41 15.18
N LYS A 139 -7.74 -16.14 14.77
CA LYS A 139 -8.78 -15.22 15.27
C LYS A 139 -9.82 -14.83 14.23
N MET A 140 -9.48 -14.89 12.94
CA MET A 140 -10.34 -14.38 11.87
C MET A 140 -10.88 -15.51 10.99
N TYR A 141 -10.08 -16.55 10.73
CA TYR A 141 -10.49 -17.64 9.84
C TYR A 141 -11.63 -18.49 10.44
N ILE A 142 -12.70 -18.64 9.69
CA ILE A 142 -13.88 -19.41 10.08
C ILE A 142 -13.76 -20.84 9.55
N SER A 143 -13.45 -21.78 10.44
CA SER A 143 -13.26 -23.19 10.09
C SER A 143 -14.46 -24.10 10.34
N ASP A 144 -15.49 -23.63 11.06
CA ASP A 144 -16.66 -24.44 11.39
C ASP A 144 -17.48 -24.76 10.12
N PRO A 145 -17.64 -26.04 9.73
CA PRO A 145 -18.40 -26.44 8.55
C PRO A 145 -19.88 -26.07 8.59
N ALA A 146 -20.44 -25.77 9.77
CA ALA A 146 -21.83 -25.34 9.91
C ALA A 146 -22.01 -23.82 9.75
N HIS A 147 -20.93 -23.03 9.74
CA HIS A 147 -21.00 -21.58 9.70
C HIS A 147 -21.23 -21.07 8.25
N PRO A 148 -22.12 -20.08 8.01
CA PRO A 148 -22.41 -19.58 6.66
C PRO A 148 -21.19 -18.95 5.96
N SER A 149 -20.28 -18.35 6.73
CA SER A 149 -19.01 -17.80 6.23
C SER A 149 -17.83 -18.79 6.32
N GLN A 150 -18.09 -20.10 6.37
CA GLN A 150 -17.01 -21.09 6.43
C GLN A 150 -16.03 -20.91 5.26
N GLY A 151 -14.74 -20.93 5.57
CA GLY A 151 -13.67 -20.73 4.59
C GLY A 151 -13.23 -19.28 4.41
N TYR A 152 -13.96 -18.32 4.98
CA TYR A 152 -13.64 -16.90 4.94
C TYR A 152 -13.06 -16.38 6.26
N PHE A 153 -12.75 -15.08 6.29
CA PHE A 153 -12.22 -14.39 7.46
C PHE A 153 -13.24 -13.35 7.97
N SER A 154 -13.52 -13.33 9.27
CA SER A 154 -14.31 -12.28 9.92
C SER A 154 -13.69 -10.91 9.64
N TRP A 155 -14.38 -10.03 8.93
CA TRP A 155 -13.76 -8.81 8.41
C TRP A 155 -13.35 -7.80 9.49
N SER A 156 -14.01 -7.82 10.65
CA SER A 156 -13.70 -6.95 11.79
C SER A 156 -13.71 -7.73 13.10
N LEU A 157 -12.61 -7.64 13.84
CA LEU A 157 -12.51 -8.07 15.23
C LEU A 157 -12.29 -6.85 16.13
N ASN A 158 -12.79 -6.88 17.36
CA ASN A 158 -12.32 -5.94 18.37
C ASN A 158 -10.84 -6.25 18.73
N ARG A 159 -10.17 -5.36 19.48
CA ARG A 159 -8.75 -5.54 19.86
C ARG A 159 -8.48 -6.72 20.80
N ASN A 160 -9.50 -7.27 21.46
CA ASN A 160 -9.34 -8.48 22.27
C ASN A 160 -9.37 -9.76 21.40
N GLY A 161 -9.75 -9.63 20.13
CA GLY A 161 -9.79 -10.70 19.13
C GLY A 161 -11.16 -11.40 19.01
N GLU A 162 -12.22 -10.90 19.64
CA GLU A 162 -13.59 -11.34 19.37
C GLU A 162 -14.14 -10.64 18.12
N ALA A 163 -14.94 -11.37 17.34
CA ALA A 163 -15.53 -10.84 16.11
C ALA A 163 -16.57 -9.76 16.41
N ASN A 164 -16.46 -8.63 15.71
CA ASN A 164 -17.55 -7.67 15.60
C ASN A 164 -18.54 -8.12 14.51
N GLU A 165 -18.03 -8.73 13.44
CA GLU A 165 -18.79 -9.21 12.30
C GLU A 165 -18.07 -10.40 11.64
N GLU A 166 -18.82 -11.45 11.33
CA GLU A 166 -18.31 -12.75 10.86
C GLU A 166 -18.48 -12.96 9.35
N THR A 167 -19.05 -11.98 8.65
CA THR A 167 -18.99 -11.91 7.18
C THR A 167 -17.61 -11.45 6.68
N PRO A 168 -17.23 -11.77 5.44
CA PRO A 168 -15.96 -11.30 4.85
C PRO A 168 -16.04 -9.90 4.26
N ALA A 169 -14.87 -9.28 4.09
CA ALA A 169 -14.62 -8.14 3.22
C ALA A 169 -13.68 -8.62 2.10
N PRO A 170 -14.20 -8.94 0.89
CA PRO A 170 -13.48 -9.75 -0.10
C PRO A 170 -12.12 -9.23 -0.57
N ASP A 171 -11.86 -7.93 -0.48
CA ASP A 171 -10.54 -7.39 -0.82
C ASP A 171 -9.45 -7.85 0.18
N GLY A 172 -9.85 -8.16 1.43
CA GLY A 172 -9.01 -8.85 2.41
C GLY A 172 -8.54 -10.21 1.89
N GLU A 173 -9.47 -11.06 1.44
CA GLU A 173 -9.20 -12.37 0.85
C GLU A 173 -8.33 -12.28 -0.42
N GLU A 174 -8.64 -11.35 -1.33
CA GLU A 174 -7.84 -11.13 -2.55
C GLU A 174 -6.37 -10.87 -2.22
N TYR A 175 -6.11 -10.00 -1.24
CA TYR A 175 -4.76 -9.75 -0.77
C TYR A 175 -4.16 -10.96 -0.05
N PHE A 176 -4.90 -11.64 0.85
CA PHE A 176 -4.39 -12.83 1.53
C PHE A 176 -3.91 -13.90 0.54
N VAL A 177 -4.72 -14.22 -0.48
CA VAL A 177 -4.35 -15.20 -1.51
C VAL A 177 -3.08 -14.76 -2.23
N MET A 178 -3.03 -13.51 -2.68
CA MET A 178 -1.86 -12.98 -3.42
C MET A 178 -0.58 -13.02 -2.59
N VAL A 179 -0.64 -12.57 -1.33
CA VAL A 179 0.55 -12.49 -0.47
C VAL A 179 1.04 -13.88 -0.04
N LEU A 180 0.15 -14.87 0.06
CA LEU A 180 0.51 -16.26 0.31
C LEU A 180 1.24 -16.87 -0.90
N TYR A 181 0.78 -16.61 -2.13
CA TYR A 181 1.53 -17.00 -3.33
C TYR A 181 2.89 -16.31 -3.40
N PHE A 182 2.98 -15.01 -3.07
CA PHE A 182 4.27 -14.31 -3.00
C PHE A 182 5.19 -14.88 -1.91
N ALA A 183 4.65 -15.22 -0.73
CA ALA A 183 5.42 -15.82 0.35
C ALA A 183 5.97 -17.19 -0.04
N SER A 184 5.15 -18.02 -0.72
CA SER A 184 5.59 -19.29 -1.32
C SER A 184 6.74 -19.07 -2.31
N GLY A 185 6.58 -18.16 -3.27
CA GLY A 185 7.61 -17.87 -4.27
C GLY A 185 8.90 -17.30 -3.70
N ARG A 186 8.82 -16.51 -2.61
CA ARG A 186 9.98 -15.83 -2.01
C ARG A 186 10.70 -16.66 -0.96
N TRP A 187 9.98 -17.44 -0.17
CA TRP A 187 10.53 -18.14 1.01
C TRP A 187 10.32 -19.65 1.01
N GLY A 188 9.65 -20.21 0.00
CA GLY A 188 9.21 -21.59 -0.03
C GLY A 188 8.10 -21.88 0.96
N ASN A 189 7.59 -23.12 0.94
CA ASN A 189 6.48 -23.55 1.80
C ASN A 189 6.99 -24.21 3.10
N GLY A 190 6.42 -23.80 4.23
CA GLY A 190 6.58 -24.45 5.52
C GLY A 190 5.59 -25.58 5.76
N LYS A 191 5.25 -25.83 7.03
CA LYS A 191 4.25 -26.82 7.46
C LYS A 191 3.02 -26.12 8.05
N GLY A 192 1.89 -26.83 8.10
CA GLY A 192 0.65 -26.33 8.72
C GLY A 192 0.18 -25.04 8.07
N ILE A 193 -0.13 -24.01 8.87
CA ILE A 193 -0.53 -22.69 8.36
C ILE A 193 0.55 -22.00 7.51
N TYR A 194 1.82 -22.40 7.63
CA TYR A 194 2.92 -21.82 6.85
C TYR A 194 3.21 -22.55 5.55
N ASN A 195 2.39 -23.53 5.16
CA ASN A 195 2.37 -23.99 3.77
C ASN A 195 1.58 -22.97 2.93
N TYR A 196 2.24 -21.87 2.58
CA TYR A 196 1.58 -20.69 2.01
C TYR A 196 0.83 -21.00 0.72
N HIS A 197 1.43 -21.78 -0.19
CA HIS A 197 0.79 -22.16 -1.46
C HIS A 197 -0.50 -22.95 -1.22
N ALA A 198 -0.47 -23.96 -0.35
CA ALA A 198 -1.65 -24.77 -0.09
C ALA A 198 -2.78 -23.97 0.57
N TRP A 199 -2.46 -22.94 1.37
CA TRP A 199 -3.47 -22.03 1.90
C TRP A 199 -4.00 -21.06 0.85
N ALA A 200 -3.15 -20.57 -0.06
CA ALA A 200 -3.58 -19.76 -1.19
C ALA A 200 -4.49 -20.53 -2.16
N ASP A 201 -4.24 -21.83 -2.38
CA ASP A 201 -5.10 -22.70 -3.21
C ASP A 201 -6.46 -23.00 -2.54
N LYS A 202 -6.51 -22.92 -1.21
CA LYS A 202 -7.67 -23.32 -0.40
C LYS A 202 -8.69 -22.20 -0.21
N ILE A 203 -8.19 -20.97 -0.03
CA ILE A 203 -9.00 -19.75 0.17
C ILE A 203 -9.61 -19.35 -1.18
#